data_AF-A0A0P4W921-F1
#
_entry.id   AF-A0A0P4W921-F1
#
_cell.length_a   1.000
_cell.length_b   1.000
_cell.length_c   1.000
_cell.angle_alpha   90.00
_cell.angle_beta   90.00
_cell.angle_gamma   90.00
#
_symmetry.space_group_name_H-M   'P 1'
#
loop_
_entity.id
_entity.type
_entity.pdbx_description
1 polymer ?
#
loop_
_entity_poly.entity_id
_entity_poly.type
_entity_poly.pdbx_seq_one_letter_code
_entity_poly.pdbx_strand_id
1 'polypeptide(L)'
;MLEGAGVSLLTVHGRTREQKGPLTGLASWPHIKAVKEAVKVPLIANGNIQYLADVERCLAATGADGVMSAEGNLHNPALYAGTHPTVWQVSLEYLHLALEHPCPTSYSRGHVFKLLHHCLSMPENFDLRYRLSKTSRVEDMIGVVEALRDRMSPYHTGEKAWEPDPASEQARLPMPPWLCQPYVRIPPEEHLKKVQESQQRALQIQKQRKEKQKQEEEENEQQQQENGEEDEKDKDGSDSNKRPIAEEGEAGDLSKKKKKKMVRNPRKSFGKQHDHYEKCVCRNPKGGRCSHGLCRACCKVKCYTQGLDCPGHRILVKTKREKAAIYYAQQEALKKEEEGKEGRAAEEDGGEKLLSSQTPQDQRQEHQTMDSPPQQEPPLPLTAEAEARESGKTDEPLGPEGVAAEESIGTLLQEVPNGLPDDSPPLTDEEKDSQDSGLAKAVT
;
A
#
# COMPACT_ATOMS: atom_id res chain seq x y z
N MET A 1 18.17 27.84 -2.88
CA MET A 1 17.82 27.75 -4.32
C MET A 1 16.33 28.00 -4.56
N LEU A 2 15.41 27.10 -4.18
CA LEU A 2 13.97 27.23 -4.50
C LEU A 2 13.36 28.56 -4.03
N GLU A 3 13.63 28.97 -2.79
CA GLU A 3 13.20 30.29 -2.26
C GLU A 3 13.69 31.45 -3.12
N GLY A 4 14.97 31.46 -3.51
CA GLY A 4 15.55 32.47 -4.41
C GLY A 4 15.00 32.44 -5.84
N ALA A 5 14.25 31.39 -6.22
CA ALA A 5 13.49 31.34 -7.47
C ALA A 5 12.05 31.87 -7.32
N GLY A 6 11.66 32.37 -6.14
CA GLY A 6 10.37 33.04 -5.92
C GLY A 6 9.20 32.13 -5.54
N VAL A 7 9.43 30.92 -5.01
CA VAL A 7 8.34 30.07 -4.50
C VAL A 7 7.63 30.73 -3.32
N SER A 8 6.30 30.74 -3.32
CA SER A 8 5.50 31.40 -2.26
C SER A 8 5.28 30.53 -1.02
N LEU A 9 5.44 29.22 -1.14
CA LEU A 9 5.25 28.23 -0.06
C LEU A 9 6.04 26.96 -0.37
N LEU A 10 6.54 26.30 0.67
CA LEU A 10 7.18 24.98 0.60
C LEU A 10 6.33 23.94 1.33
N THR A 11 6.36 22.69 0.85
CA THR A 11 5.86 21.54 1.61
C THR A 11 6.98 20.52 1.69
N VAL A 12 7.34 20.11 2.91
CA VAL A 12 8.46 19.19 3.15
C VAL A 12 7.92 17.89 3.74
N HIS A 13 7.98 16.82 2.94
CA HIS A 13 7.80 15.46 3.45
C HIS A 13 9.09 15.03 4.14
N GLY A 14 9.05 14.73 5.43
CA GLY A 14 10.22 14.32 6.23
C GLY A 14 10.78 12.93 5.88
N ARG A 15 10.69 12.46 4.64
CA ARG A 15 11.18 11.15 4.19
C ARG A 15 12.04 11.28 2.94
N THR A 16 13.07 10.46 2.84
CA THR A 16 13.85 10.32 1.60
C THR A 16 13.04 9.60 0.52
N ARG A 17 13.46 9.73 -0.74
CA ARG A 17 12.83 9.07 -1.91
C ARG A 17 12.94 7.53 -1.86
N GLU A 18 13.84 7.03 -1.03
CA GLU A 18 14.14 5.62 -0.81
C GLU A 18 13.21 5.03 0.26
N GLN A 19 12.71 5.84 1.21
CA GLN A 19 11.72 5.46 2.23
C GLN A 19 10.31 5.31 1.65
N LYS A 20 10.07 4.20 0.93
CA LYS A 20 8.78 3.93 0.25
C LYS A 20 8.30 2.49 0.40
N GLY A 21 6.98 2.31 0.34
CA GLY A 21 6.34 0.99 0.40
C GLY A 21 6.67 0.30 1.73
N PRO A 22 7.28 -0.91 1.72
CA PRO A 22 7.80 -1.56 2.91
C PRO A 22 8.77 -0.73 3.76
N LEU A 23 9.56 0.15 3.12
CA LEU A 23 10.63 0.91 3.78
C LEU A 23 10.20 2.33 4.20
N THR A 24 8.88 2.59 4.25
CA THR A 24 8.34 3.94 4.48
C THR A 24 8.79 4.54 5.81
N GLY A 25 8.82 3.75 6.88
CA GLY A 25 9.29 4.18 8.21
C GLY A 25 8.61 5.44 8.77
N LEU A 26 9.24 6.03 9.77
CA LEU A 26 8.86 7.33 10.32
C LEU A 26 9.45 8.48 9.48
N ALA A 27 8.71 9.57 9.36
CA ALA A 27 9.20 10.83 8.85
C ALA A 27 10.05 11.54 9.92
N SER A 28 11.20 12.08 9.52
CA SER A 28 12.11 12.81 10.39
C SER A 28 11.69 14.27 10.49
N TRP A 29 10.93 14.60 11.53
CA TRP A 29 10.63 15.99 11.91
C TRP A 29 11.90 16.85 12.15
N PRO A 30 13.03 16.35 12.70
CA PRO A 30 14.27 17.11 12.76
C PRO A 30 14.77 17.64 11.40
N HIS A 31 14.61 16.87 10.32
CA HIS A 31 14.96 17.37 8.98
C HIS A 31 13.99 18.44 8.49
N ILE A 32 12.70 18.33 8.82
CA ILE A 32 11.71 19.38 8.51
C ILE A 32 12.06 20.68 9.27
N LYS A 33 12.43 20.57 10.56
CA LYS A 33 12.90 21.68 11.38
C LYS A 33 14.11 22.38 10.76
N ALA A 34 15.15 21.63 10.38
CA ALA A 34 16.35 22.17 9.76
C ALA A 34 16.05 22.93 8.44
N VAL A 35 15.07 22.46 7.64
CA VAL A 35 14.61 23.21 6.46
C VAL A 35 13.83 24.46 6.85
N LYS A 36 12.96 24.40 7.87
CA LYS A 36 12.20 25.57 8.35
C LYS A 36 13.11 26.66 8.93
N GLU A 37 14.17 26.30 9.64
CA GLU A 37 15.17 27.24 10.16
C GLU A 37 15.99 27.91 9.04
N ALA A 38 16.09 27.27 7.87
CA ALA A 38 16.85 27.74 6.72
C ALA A 38 16.06 28.57 5.69
N VAL A 39 14.73 28.64 5.78
CA VAL A 39 13.86 29.35 4.83
C VAL A 39 12.94 30.36 5.51
N LYS A 40 12.63 31.46 4.82
CA LYS A 40 11.73 32.53 5.29
C LYS A 40 10.31 32.36 4.76
N VAL A 41 10.15 31.71 3.61
CA VAL A 41 8.83 31.37 3.05
C VAL A 41 8.06 30.39 3.96
N PRO A 42 6.71 30.44 3.97
CA PRO A 42 5.89 29.48 4.70
C PRO A 42 6.20 28.03 4.32
N LEU A 43 6.24 27.15 5.32
CA LEU A 43 6.55 25.74 5.19
C LEU A 43 5.46 24.88 5.83
N ILE A 44 4.92 23.95 5.05
CA ILE A 44 3.98 22.92 5.51
C ILE A 44 4.76 21.62 5.77
N ALA A 45 4.69 21.12 7.00
CA ALA A 45 5.26 19.83 7.38
C ALA A 45 4.38 18.67 6.89
N ASN A 46 4.98 17.64 6.30
CA ASN A 46 4.27 16.42 5.89
C ASN A 46 4.97 15.15 6.41
N GLY A 47 4.16 14.17 6.80
CA GLY A 47 4.60 12.85 7.25
C GLY A 47 4.24 12.54 8.69
N ASN A 48 3.62 11.37 8.90
CA ASN A 48 3.24 10.83 10.21
C ASN A 48 2.22 11.67 11.02
N ILE A 49 1.40 12.48 10.35
CA ILE A 49 0.21 13.12 10.94
C ILE A 49 -0.98 12.17 10.80
N GLN A 50 -1.37 11.52 11.90
CA GLN A 50 -2.42 10.49 11.95
C GLN A 50 -3.61 10.92 12.82
N TYR A 51 -3.38 11.70 13.88
CA TYR A 51 -4.38 12.26 14.79
C TYR A 51 -4.25 13.79 14.88
N LEU A 52 -5.28 14.46 15.43
CA LEU A 52 -5.22 15.91 15.71
C LEU A 52 -4.05 16.26 16.64
N ALA A 53 -3.81 15.47 17.69
CA ALA A 53 -2.66 15.66 18.58
C ALA A 53 -1.30 15.53 17.87
N ASP A 54 -1.22 14.90 16.68
CA ASP A 54 0.02 14.85 15.90
C ASP A 54 0.31 16.17 15.19
N VAL A 55 -0.73 16.97 14.89
CA VAL A 55 -0.60 18.32 14.35
C VAL A 55 0.17 19.19 15.34
N GLU A 56 -0.32 19.25 16.58
CA GLU A 56 0.28 20.06 17.65
C GLU A 56 1.73 19.64 17.94
N ARG A 57 1.98 18.33 18.09
CA ARG A 57 3.34 17.81 18.29
C ARG A 57 4.27 18.09 17.11
N CYS A 58 3.77 18.02 15.88
CA CYS A 58 4.58 18.32 14.70
C CYS A 58 4.93 19.81 14.59
N LEU A 59 3.95 20.70 14.81
CA LEU A 59 4.18 22.15 14.82
C LEU A 59 5.17 22.53 15.92
N ALA A 60 4.98 22.03 17.15
CA ALA A 60 5.90 22.27 18.27
C ALA A 60 7.33 21.73 18.01
N ALA A 61 7.46 20.56 17.38
CA ALA A 61 8.76 19.95 17.10
C ALA A 61 9.49 20.55 15.89
N THR A 62 8.77 21.12 14.93
CA THR A 62 9.35 21.59 13.64
C THR A 62 9.40 23.10 13.48
N GLY A 63 8.55 23.86 14.18
CA GLY A 63 8.33 25.28 13.93
C GLY A 63 7.68 25.58 12.57
N ALA A 64 7.15 24.56 11.87
CA ALA A 64 6.47 24.74 10.59
C ALA A 64 5.19 25.59 10.74
N ASP A 65 4.79 26.27 9.67
CA ASP A 65 3.64 27.19 9.68
C ASP A 65 2.30 26.46 9.45
N GLY A 66 2.36 25.16 9.11
CA GLY A 66 1.20 24.30 8.94
C GLY A 66 1.60 22.82 8.79
N VAL A 67 0.61 21.94 8.78
CA VAL A 67 0.82 20.49 8.54
C VAL A 67 -0.09 19.95 7.44
N MET A 68 0.34 18.87 6.81
CA MET A 68 -0.43 18.13 5.81
C MET A 68 -0.45 16.65 6.19
N SER A 69 -1.63 16.09 6.44
CA SER A 69 -1.86 14.64 6.41
C SER A 69 -2.24 14.16 5.01
N ALA A 70 -1.93 12.90 4.73
CA ALA A 70 -2.38 12.19 3.53
C ALA A 70 -2.89 10.79 3.90
N GLU A 71 -2.06 9.96 4.53
CA GLU A 71 -2.47 8.60 4.92
C GLU A 71 -3.45 8.60 6.12
N GLY A 72 -3.35 9.55 7.06
CA GLY A 72 -4.33 9.73 8.13
C GLY A 72 -5.73 10.03 7.57
N ASN A 73 -5.83 11.07 6.73
CA ASN A 73 -7.08 11.47 6.06
C ASN A 73 -7.76 10.35 5.26
N LEU A 74 -7.01 9.40 4.67
CA LEU A 74 -7.60 8.28 3.94
C LEU A 74 -8.38 7.28 4.82
N HIS A 75 -8.12 7.26 6.15
CA HIS A 75 -8.79 6.35 7.09
C HIS A 75 -9.69 7.12 8.09
N ASN A 76 -9.36 8.38 8.38
CA ASN A 76 -10.22 9.33 9.08
C ASN A 76 -10.20 10.72 8.39
N PRO A 77 -11.15 11.03 7.49
CA PRO A 77 -11.29 12.37 6.92
C PRO A 77 -11.58 13.46 7.97
N ALA A 78 -12.13 13.11 9.12
CA ALA A 78 -12.40 14.03 10.23
C ALA A 78 -11.18 14.27 11.14
N LEU A 79 -9.97 13.87 10.73
CA LEU A 79 -8.71 14.05 11.48
C LEU A 79 -8.54 15.47 12.03
N TYR A 80 -8.78 16.50 11.21
CA TYR A 80 -8.62 17.90 11.62
C TYR A 80 -9.77 18.43 12.51
N ALA A 81 -10.92 17.73 12.56
CA ALA A 81 -11.98 18.01 13.52
C ALA A 81 -11.76 17.31 14.87
N GLY A 82 -10.74 16.44 14.99
CA GLY A 82 -10.46 15.68 16.21
C GLY A 82 -11.50 14.63 16.56
N THR A 83 -12.40 14.28 15.63
CA THR A 83 -13.49 13.32 15.86
C THR A 83 -13.23 11.98 15.18
N HIS A 84 -13.91 10.96 15.68
CA HIS A 84 -13.84 9.58 15.21
C HIS A 84 -15.26 9.09 14.82
N PRO A 85 -15.86 9.66 13.76
CA PRO A 85 -17.18 9.23 13.28
C PRO A 85 -17.15 7.77 12.85
N THR A 86 -18.32 7.16 12.68
CA THR A 86 -18.37 5.78 12.20
C THR A 86 -17.93 5.69 10.74
N VAL A 87 -17.25 4.60 10.38
CA VAL A 87 -16.73 4.38 9.03
C VAL A 87 -17.83 4.36 7.97
N TRP A 88 -19.07 4.01 8.32
CA TRP A 88 -20.21 4.05 7.40
C TRP A 88 -20.77 5.47 7.21
N GLN A 89 -20.86 6.31 8.24
CA GLN A 89 -21.30 7.70 8.09
C GLN A 89 -20.46 8.42 7.02
N VAL A 90 -19.13 8.41 7.21
CA VAL A 90 -18.19 9.07 6.30
C VAL A 90 -18.13 8.39 4.93
N SER A 91 -18.26 7.06 4.86
CA SER A 91 -18.28 6.35 3.57
C SER A 91 -19.56 6.64 2.77
N LEU A 92 -20.72 6.76 3.42
CA LEU A 92 -21.98 7.10 2.75
C LEU A 92 -21.97 8.55 2.26
N GLU A 93 -21.55 9.49 3.11
CA GLU A 93 -21.36 10.91 2.72
C GLU A 93 -20.42 11.03 1.50
N TYR A 94 -19.25 10.39 1.57
CA TYR A 94 -18.30 10.36 0.45
C TYR A 94 -18.89 9.74 -0.83
N LEU A 95 -19.68 8.66 -0.72
CA LEU A 95 -20.30 8.02 -1.88
C LEU A 95 -21.44 8.84 -2.47
N HIS A 96 -22.20 9.58 -1.66
CA HIS A 96 -23.20 10.54 -2.16
C HIS A 96 -22.53 11.70 -2.90
N LEU A 97 -21.44 12.27 -2.37
CA LEU A 97 -20.63 13.25 -3.08
C LEU A 97 -20.04 12.67 -4.39
N ALA A 98 -19.70 11.38 -4.43
CA ALA A 98 -19.24 10.71 -5.65
C ALA A 98 -20.35 10.38 -6.66
N LEU A 99 -21.63 10.46 -6.28
CA LEU A 99 -22.77 10.45 -7.20
C LEU A 99 -23.02 11.86 -7.78
N GLU A 100 -22.96 12.89 -6.93
CA GLU A 100 -23.12 14.30 -7.34
C GLU A 100 -21.95 14.79 -8.21
N HIS A 101 -20.74 14.32 -7.91
CA HIS A 101 -19.51 14.66 -8.62
C HIS A 101 -18.83 13.37 -9.15
N PRO A 102 -19.30 12.82 -10.28
CA PRO A 102 -18.85 11.53 -10.79
C PRO A 102 -17.34 11.46 -11.02
N CYS A 103 -16.72 10.43 -10.45
CA CYS A 103 -15.30 10.14 -10.66
C CYS A 103 -15.09 8.67 -11.07
N PRO A 104 -13.92 8.30 -11.62
CA PRO A 104 -13.64 6.91 -11.96
C PRO A 104 -13.85 5.98 -10.75
N THR A 105 -14.72 4.98 -10.89
CA THR A 105 -15.17 4.12 -9.77
C THR A 105 -14.05 3.32 -9.11
N SER A 106 -12.90 3.18 -9.78
CA SER A 106 -11.65 2.69 -9.18
C SER A 106 -11.14 3.54 -8.01
N TYR A 107 -11.36 4.86 -8.04
CA TYR A 107 -10.94 5.81 -7.02
C TYR A 107 -11.86 5.72 -5.81
N SER A 108 -13.18 5.86 -6.00
CA SER A 108 -14.16 5.70 -4.92
C SER A 108 -14.04 4.34 -4.22
N ARG A 109 -13.93 3.25 -4.98
CA ARG A 109 -13.70 1.92 -4.40
C ARG A 109 -12.38 1.85 -3.61
N GLY A 110 -11.34 2.53 -4.07
CA GLY A 110 -10.06 2.65 -3.37
C GLY A 110 -10.18 3.39 -2.03
N HIS A 111 -10.95 4.48 -1.99
CA HIS A 111 -11.22 5.23 -0.76
C HIS A 111 -12.11 4.45 0.22
N VAL A 112 -13.17 3.79 -0.25
CA VAL A 112 -14.00 2.91 0.60
C VAL A 112 -13.18 1.75 1.17
N PHE A 113 -12.26 1.15 0.41
CA PHE A 113 -11.32 0.14 0.96
C PHE A 113 -10.38 0.69 2.05
N LYS A 114 -10.15 2.00 2.10
CA LYS A 114 -9.33 2.69 3.10
C LYS A 114 -10.14 3.07 4.33
N LEU A 115 -11.30 3.70 4.15
CA LEU A 115 -12.25 4.02 5.23
C LEU A 115 -12.68 2.76 5.99
N LEU A 116 -13.06 1.70 5.28
CA LEU A 116 -13.53 0.45 5.88
C LEU A 116 -12.40 -0.54 6.24
N HIS A 117 -11.12 -0.12 6.24
CA HIS A 117 -9.97 -1.04 6.28
C HIS A 117 -10.01 -2.03 7.46
N HIS A 118 -10.23 -1.53 8.68
CA HIS A 118 -10.22 -2.33 9.90
C HIS A 118 -11.40 -3.32 9.96
N CYS A 119 -12.59 -2.86 9.58
CA CYS A 119 -13.79 -3.69 9.45
C CYS A 119 -13.65 -4.78 8.37
N LEU A 120 -13.17 -4.44 7.16
CA LEU A 120 -13.03 -5.41 6.07
C LEU A 120 -11.85 -6.37 6.25
N SER A 121 -10.97 -6.12 7.22
CA SER A 121 -9.89 -7.05 7.60
C SER A 121 -10.36 -8.13 8.58
N MET A 122 -11.57 -8.01 9.14
CA MET A 122 -12.20 -9.04 9.98
C MET A 122 -12.67 -10.23 9.13
N PRO A 123 -12.46 -11.50 9.54
CA PRO A 123 -12.92 -12.69 8.83
C PRO A 123 -14.43 -12.69 8.53
N GLU A 124 -15.24 -12.18 9.46
CA GLU A 124 -16.69 -12.09 9.39
C GLU A 124 -17.16 -11.20 8.22
N ASN A 125 -16.30 -10.28 7.76
CA ASN A 125 -16.58 -9.29 6.71
C ASN A 125 -15.88 -9.60 5.37
N PHE A 126 -15.32 -10.80 5.20
CA PHE A 126 -14.68 -11.19 3.95
C PHE A 126 -15.67 -11.28 2.77
N ASP A 127 -16.95 -11.54 3.03
CA ASP A 127 -18.04 -11.48 2.06
C ASP A 127 -18.26 -10.05 1.52
N LEU A 128 -18.33 -9.06 2.42
CA LEU A 128 -18.47 -7.64 2.09
C LEU A 128 -17.23 -7.12 1.35
N ARG A 129 -16.03 -7.52 1.81
CA ARG A 129 -14.75 -7.20 1.17
C ARG A 129 -14.70 -7.76 -0.27
N TYR A 130 -15.17 -9.00 -0.46
CA TYR A 130 -15.28 -9.60 -1.78
C TYR A 130 -16.28 -8.85 -2.66
N ARG A 131 -17.48 -8.54 -2.14
CA ARG A 131 -18.52 -7.79 -2.85
C ARG A 131 -18.03 -6.40 -3.30
N LEU A 132 -17.36 -5.66 -2.43
CA LEU A 132 -16.71 -4.38 -2.78
C LEU A 132 -15.69 -4.55 -3.91
N SER A 133 -14.88 -5.61 -3.89
CA SER A 133 -13.87 -5.86 -4.93
C SER A 133 -14.46 -6.12 -6.34
N LYS A 134 -15.71 -6.58 -6.41
CA LYS A 134 -16.44 -6.88 -7.65
C LYS A 134 -17.34 -5.75 -8.13
N THR A 135 -17.72 -4.86 -7.22
CA THR A 135 -18.56 -3.69 -7.48
C THR A 135 -17.94 -2.78 -8.53
N SER A 136 -18.78 -2.25 -9.41
CA SER A 136 -18.37 -1.34 -10.51
C SER A 136 -19.15 -0.04 -10.57
N ARG A 137 -20.30 0.06 -9.88
CA ARG A 137 -21.10 1.28 -9.70
C ARG A 137 -20.92 1.83 -8.29
N VAL A 138 -21.26 3.11 -8.08
CA VAL A 138 -21.15 3.76 -6.75
C VAL A 138 -22.29 3.27 -5.84
N GLU A 139 -23.45 3.03 -6.43
CA GLU A 139 -24.67 2.53 -5.80
C GLU A 139 -24.48 1.13 -5.19
N ASP A 140 -23.79 0.21 -5.86
CA ASP A 140 -23.48 -1.10 -5.24
C ASP A 140 -22.42 -0.98 -4.12
N MET A 141 -21.62 0.11 -4.08
CA MET A 141 -20.71 0.37 -2.95
C MET A 141 -21.49 0.87 -1.73
N ILE A 142 -22.50 1.72 -1.93
CA ILE A 142 -23.44 2.14 -0.88
C ILE A 142 -24.05 0.90 -0.23
N GLY A 143 -24.61 -0.02 -1.03
CA GLY A 143 -25.15 -1.29 -0.52
C GLY A 143 -24.12 -2.22 0.15
N VAL A 144 -22.81 -2.04 -0.04
CA VAL A 144 -21.77 -2.70 0.79
C VAL A 144 -21.58 -1.98 2.13
N VAL A 145 -21.53 -0.64 2.12
CA VAL A 145 -21.39 0.17 3.34
C VAL A 145 -22.59 0.00 4.27
N GLU A 146 -23.81 -0.03 3.73
CA GLU A 146 -25.03 -0.24 4.51
C GLU A 146 -25.08 -1.64 5.15
N ALA A 147 -24.75 -2.69 4.40
CA ALA A 147 -24.68 -4.03 4.98
C ALA A 147 -23.56 -4.18 6.02
N LEU A 148 -22.51 -3.35 5.97
CA LEU A 148 -21.52 -3.26 7.05
C LEU A 148 -22.09 -2.51 8.26
N ARG A 149 -22.76 -1.36 8.05
CA ARG A 149 -23.49 -0.64 9.11
C ARG A 149 -24.42 -1.60 9.84
N ASP A 150 -25.30 -2.30 9.14
CA ASP A 150 -26.32 -3.16 9.77
C ASP A 150 -25.70 -4.30 10.58
N ARG A 151 -24.54 -4.82 10.14
CA ARG A 151 -23.80 -5.87 10.85
C ARG A 151 -23.04 -5.35 12.09
N MET A 152 -22.56 -4.11 12.05
CA MET A 152 -21.72 -3.52 13.10
C MET A 152 -22.49 -2.59 14.05
N SER A 153 -23.68 -2.12 13.67
CA SER A 153 -24.50 -1.18 14.45
C SER A 153 -24.87 -1.70 15.84
N PRO A 154 -25.26 -2.98 16.04
CA PRO A 154 -25.57 -3.48 17.39
C PRO A 154 -24.39 -3.39 18.37
N TYR A 155 -23.15 -3.43 17.87
CA TYR A 155 -21.95 -3.22 18.69
C TYR A 155 -21.68 -1.72 18.97
N HIS A 156 -22.13 -0.84 18.08
CA HIS A 156 -22.02 0.61 18.25
C HIS A 156 -23.07 1.18 19.20
N THR A 157 -24.31 0.68 19.15
CA THR A 157 -25.42 1.07 20.03
C THR A 157 -25.33 0.44 21.42
N GLY A 158 -24.48 -0.58 21.60
CA GLY A 158 -24.33 -1.30 22.87
C GLY A 158 -25.30 -2.46 23.07
N GLU A 159 -26.17 -2.76 22.09
CA GLU A 159 -27.04 -3.95 22.09
C GLU A 159 -26.25 -5.26 22.16
N LYS A 160 -25.01 -5.26 21.63
CA LYS A 160 -24.10 -6.41 21.66
C LYS A 160 -22.72 -6.01 22.15
N ALA A 161 -22.20 -6.76 23.13
CA ALA A 161 -20.84 -6.60 23.63
C ALA A 161 -19.79 -6.82 22.52
N TRP A 162 -18.75 -5.99 22.53
CA TRP A 162 -17.61 -6.08 21.62
C TRP A 162 -16.40 -6.66 22.33
N GLU A 163 -16.14 -7.93 22.06
CA GLU A 163 -15.01 -8.69 22.61
C GLU A 163 -14.18 -9.24 21.44
N PRO A 164 -13.13 -8.51 20.99
CA PRO A 164 -12.27 -9.00 19.92
C PRO A 164 -11.39 -10.15 20.43
N ASP A 165 -11.10 -11.13 19.56
CA ASP A 165 -10.08 -12.15 19.84
C ASP A 165 -8.76 -11.47 20.25
N PRO A 166 -8.18 -11.75 21.44
CA PRO A 166 -6.93 -11.16 21.88
C PRO A 166 -5.74 -11.34 20.93
N ALA A 167 -5.77 -12.36 20.06
CA ALA A 167 -4.75 -12.58 19.04
C ALA A 167 -4.94 -11.75 17.75
N SER A 168 -6.10 -11.12 17.57
CA SER A 168 -6.45 -10.36 16.36
C SER A 168 -5.66 -9.05 16.20
N GLU A 169 -5.74 -8.43 15.02
CA GLU A 169 -5.31 -7.03 14.84
C GLU A 169 -6.31 -6.08 15.51
N GLN A 170 -7.59 -6.45 15.57
CA GLN A 170 -8.66 -5.64 16.13
C GLN A 170 -8.53 -5.41 17.64
N ALA A 171 -8.00 -6.39 18.39
CA ALA A 171 -7.68 -6.23 19.82
C ALA A 171 -6.50 -5.27 20.09
N ARG A 172 -5.72 -4.92 19.07
CA ARG A 172 -4.61 -3.94 19.15
C ARG A 172 -4.99 -2.54 18.67
N LEU A 173 -6.24 -2.33 18.24
CA LEU A 173 -6.72 -1.02 17.83
C LEU A 173 -7.02 -0.15 19.08
N PRO A 174 -6.68 1.15 19.07
CA PRO A 174 -7.02 2.06 20.17
C PRO A 174 -8.53 2.35 20.28
N MET A 175 -9.31 2.02 19.24
CA MET A 175 -10.76 2.21 19.18
C MET A 175 -11.43 1.01 18.48
N PRO A 176 -12.74 0.80 18.67
CA PRO A 176 -13.48 -0.21 17.91
C PRO A 176 -13.34 -0.05 16.39
N PRO A 177 -13.27 -1.14 15.60
CA PRO A 177 -12.87 -1.11 14.19
C PRO A 177 -13.84 -0.37 13.26
N TRP A 178 -15.04 -0.02 13.73
CA TRP A 178 -16.03 0.78 13.01
C TRP A 178 -15.93 2.29 13.27
N LEU A 179 -15.05 2.76 14.15
CA LEU A 179 -14.73 4.17 14.27
C LEU A 179 -13.57 4.52 13.33
N CYS A 180 -13.69 5.66 12.63
CA CYS A 180 -12.67 6.18 11.72
C CYS A 180 -11.37 6.43 12.49
N GLN A 181 -10.38 5.58 12.27
CA GLN A 181 -9.10 5.62 12.96
C GLN A 181 -7.95 5.30 12.00
N PRO A 182 -6.74 5.85 12.23
CA PRO A 182 -5.61 5.66 11.33
C PRO A 182 -5.22 4.20 11.12
N TYR A 183 -4.68 3.89 9.94
CA TYR A 183 -3.90 2.68 9.72
C TYR A 183 -2.44 2.95 10.04
N VAL A 184 -1.93 2.34 11.11
CA VAL A 184 -0.51 2.36 11.45
C VAL A 184 0.18 1.21 10.72
N ARG A 185 1.14 1.52 9.87
CA ARG A 185 1.95 0.52 9.17
C ARG A 185 2.93 -0.13 10.16
N ILE A 186 3.13 -1.45 10.02
CA ILE A 186 4.25 -2.13 10.69
C ILE A 186 5.59 -1.47 10.32
N PRO A 187 6.55 -1.36 11.27
CA PRO A 187 7.86 -0.81 11.00
C PRO A 187 8.61 -1.58 9.89
N PRO A 188 9.52 -0.95 9.13
CA PRO A 188 10.33 -1.60 8.11
C PRO A 188 11.08 -2.85 8.62
N GLU A 189 11.56 -2.81 9.85
CA GLU A 189 12.33 -3.87 10.50
C GLU A 189 11.46 -5.12 10.70
N GLU A 190 10.25 -4.93 11.21
CA GLU A 190 9.25 -5.99 11.39
C GLU A 190 8.76 -6.53 10.04
N HIS A 191 8.57 -5.65 9.05
CA HIS A 191 8.21 -6.07 7.69
C HIS A 191 9.31 -6.94 7.06
N LEU A 192 10.58 -6.55 7.17
CA LEU A 192 11.71 -7.31 6.68
C LEU A 192 11.81 -8.67 7.36
N LYS A 193 11.59 -8.74 8.68
CA LYS A 193 11.51 -9.99 9.44
C LYS A 193 10.39 -10.90 8.92
N LYS A 194 9.16 -10.40 8.76
CA LYS A 194 8.02 -11.17 8.19
C LYS A 194 8.30 -11.67 6.76
N VAL A 195 9.01 -10.89 5.95
CA VAL A 195 9.46 -11.32 4.60
C VAL A 195 10.49 -12.44 4.68
N GLN A 196 11.48 -12.35 5.58
CA GLN A 196 12.48 -13.41 5.79
C GLN A 196 11.84 -14.71 6.28
N GLU A 197 10.95 -14.64 7.28
CA GLU A 197 10.18 -15.78 7.80
C GLU A 197 9.34 -16.44 6.69
N SER A 198 8.67 -15.63 5.85
CA SER A 198 7.91 -16.14 4.70
C SER A 198 8.79 -16.83 3.67
N GLN A 199 10.00 -16.32 3.41
CA GLN A 199 10.98 -16.95 2.51
C GLN A 199 11.50 -18.28 3.09
N GLN A 200 11.83 -18.32 4.39
CA GLN A 200 12.26 -19.53 5.08
C GLN A 200 11.16 -20.61 5.05
N ARG A 201 9.91 -20.26 5.34
CA ARG A 201 8.77 -21.18 5.25
C ARG A 201 8.56 -21.70 3.82
N ALA A 202 8.72 -20.86 2.80
CA ALA A 202 8.63 -21.29 1.41
C ALA A 202 9.75 -22.28 1.03
N LEU A 203 10.98 -22.06 1.50
CA LEU A 203 12.11 -22.98 1.31
C LEU A 203 11.92 -24.31 2.06
N GLN A 204 11.37 -24.29 3.27
CA GLN A 204 11.02 -25.51 4.02
C GLN A 204 9.98 -26.35 3.27
N ILE A 205 8.89 -25.74 2.80
CA ILE A 205 7.86 -26.41 2.00
C ILE A 205 8.47 -26.97 0.70
N GLN A 206 9.43 -26.28 0.09
CA GLN A 206 10.12 -26.78 -1.10
C GLN A 206 11.03 -27.99 -0.81
N LYS A 207 11.72 -28.02 0.34
CA LYS A 207 12.50 -29.19 0.80
C LYS A 207 11.60 -30.40 1.04
N GLN A 208 10.56 -30.24 1.85
CA GLN A 208 9.59 -31.30 2.15
C GLN A 208 8.97 -31.91 0.89
N ARG A 209 8.67 -31.08 -0.12
CA ARG A 209 8.17 -31.56 -1.42
C ARG A 209 9.21 -32.37 -2.20
N LYS A 210 10.49 -31.98 -2.16
CA LYS A 210 11.57 -32.75 -2.81
C LYS A 210 11.85 -34.06 -2.09
N GLU A 211 11.86 -34.05 -0.76
CA GLU A 211 12.03 -35.25 0.07
C GLU A 211 10.90 -36.25 -0.20
N LYS A 212 9.64 -35.77 -0.23
CA LYS A 212 8.48 -36.60 -0.60
C LYS A 212 8.57 -37.14 -2.03
N GLN A 213 9.01 -36.33 -3.00
CA GLN A 213 9.22 -36.80 -4.37
C GLN A 213 10.30 -37.87 -4.47
N LYS A 214 11.40 -37.74 -3.72
CA LYS A 214 12.46 -38.73 -3.68
C LYS A 214 12.00 -40.05 -3.04
N GLN A 215 11.17 -39.98 -2.00
CA GLN A 215 10.52 -41.16 -1.41
C GLN A 215 9.54 -41.83 -2.39
N GLU A 216 8.69 -41.04 -3.07
CA GLU A 216 7.78 -41.54 -4.12
C GLU A 216 8.54 -42.16 -5.31
N GLU A 217 9.74 -41.67 -5.63
CA GLU A 217 10.64 -42.26 -6.64
C GLU A 217 11.28 -43.57 -6.13
N GLU A 218 11.82 -43.60 -4.92
CA GLU A 218 12.44 -44.79 -4.30
C GLU A 218 11.45 -45.95 -4.08
N GLU A 219 10.23 -45.66 -3.60
CA GLU A 219 9.15 -46.66 -3.47
C GLU A 219 8.76 -47.25 -4.83
N ASN A 220 8.73 -46.42 -5.87
CA ASN A 220 8.33 -46.83 -7.22
C ASN A 220 9.45 -47.56 -7.98
N GLU A 221 10.72 -47.34 -7.63
CA GLU A 221 11.86 -48.17 -8.07
C GLU A 221 11.87 -49.54 -7.39
N GLN A 222 11.60 -49.60 -6.07
CA GLN A 222 11.50 -50.87 -5.33
C GLN A 222 10.36 -51.75 -5.87
N GLN A 223 9.17 -51.18 -6.09
CA GLN A 223 8.05 -51.91 -6.70
C GLN A 223 8.35 -52.40 -8.13
N GLN A 224 9.20 -51.71 -8.89
CA GLN A 224 9.62 -52.19 -10.22
C GLN A 224 10.64 -53.34 -10.15
N GLN A 225 11.41 -53.44 -9.08
CA GLN A 225 12.32 -54.57 -8.86
C GLN A 225 11.56 -55.82 -8.37
N GLU A 226 10.61 -55.66 -7.43
CA GLU A 226 9.77 -56.77 -6.95
C GLU A 226 8.89 -57.38 -8.07
N ASN A 227 8.28 -56.55 -8.92
CA ASN A 227 7.52 -57.03 -10.09
C ASN A 227 8.43 -57.56 -11.23
N GLY A 228 9.75 -57.38 -11.15
CA GLY A 228 10.72 -57.83 -12.15
C GLY A 228 11.19 -59.27 -11.96
N GLU A 229 11.04 -59.85 -10.77
CA GLU A 229 11.46 -61.24 -10.47
C GLU A 229 10.37 -62.30 -10.72
N GLU A 230 9.11 -61.90 -10.96
CA GLU A 230 8.02 -62.85 -11.27
C GLU A 230 7.93 -63.23 -12.77
N ASP A 231 8.50 -62.44 -13.68
CA ASP A 231 8.39 -62.62 -15.15
C ASP A 231 9.52 -63.47 -15.79
N GLU A 232 10.44 -64.06 -14.99
CA GLU A 232 11.52 -64.94 -15.50
C GLU A 232 11.26 -66.45 -15.31
N LYS A 233 9.99 -66.85 -15.14
CA LYS A 233 9.55 -68.26 -15.18
C LYS A 233 8.23 -68.47 -15.93
N ASP A 234 8.27 -68.31 -17.26
CA ASP A 234 7.57 -69.24 -18.16
C ASP A 234 8.09 -69.09 -19.61
N LYS A 235 8.97 -70.02 -20.00
CA LYS A 235 9.38 -70.25 -21.39
C LYS A 235 9.19 -71.70 -21.76
N ASP A 236 7.96 -72.09 -22.09
CA ASP A 236 7.72 -73.14 -23.09
C ASP A 236 6.30 -73.05 -23.71
N GLY A 237 6.13 -73.59 -24.91
CA GLY A 237 4.82 -74.01 -25.44
C GLY A 237 4.06 -73.09 -26.42
N SER A 238 4.10 -73.45 -27.71
CA SER A 238 3.10 -73.19 -28.79
C SER A 238 2.69 -71.73 -29.10
N ASP A 239 2.97 -71.19 -30.29
CA ASP A 239 2.40 -71.50 -31.62
C ASP A 239 0.94 -71.04 -31.83
N SER A 240 0.76 -69.93 -32.58
CA SER A 240 -0.12 -69.93 -33.76
C SER A 240 -0.07 -68.62 -34.59
N ASN A 241 0.19 -68.82 -35.89
CA ASN A 241 -0.22 -68.02 -37.07
C ASN A 241 -0.05 -66.48 -37.16
N LYS A 242 0.75 -66.10 -38.15
CA LYS A 242 0.59 -64.87 -38.95
C LYS A 242 -0.62 -64.99 -39.89
N ARG A 243 -1.39 -63.92 -40.08
CA ARG A 243 -1.59 -63.25 -41.41
C ARG A 243 -2.33 -61.90 -41.27
N PRO A 244 -2.24 -60.97 -42.26
CA PRO A 244 -2.49 -59.55 -42.04
C PRO A 244 -3.69 -58.94 -42.81
N ILE A 245 -4.07 -57.73 -42.37
CA ILE A 245 -4.77 -56.63 -43.07
C ILE A 245 -6.16 -56.90 -43.68
N ALA A 246 -7.14 -56.16 -43.16
CA ALA A 246 -8.12 -55.44 -43.97
C ALA A 246 -8.10 -53.96 -43.51
N GLU A 247 -8.20 -53.02 -44.44
CA GLU A 247 -8.17 -51.57 -44.18
C GLU A 247 -9.55 -51.01 -43.77
N GLU A 248 -9.57 -49.70 -43.51
CA GLU A 248 -10.69 -48.75 -43.45
C GLU A 248 -11.23 -48.37 -42.04
N GLY A 249 -11.18 -47.06 -41.75
CA GLY A 249 -11.84 -46.44 -40.58
C GLY A 249 -10.97 -45.43 -39.80
N GLU A 250 -10.91 -44.17 -40.25
CA GLU A 250 -10.30 -43.08 -39.46
C GLU A 250 -11.10 -42.76 -38.18
N ALA A 251 -10.52 -42.96 -36.99
CA ALA A 251 -10.91 -42.22 -35.77
C ALA A 251 -9.82 -42.29 -34.68
N GLY A 252 -9.05 -41.21 -34.52
CA GLY A 252 -8.03 -41.14 -33.46
C GLY A 252 -8.63 -41.04 -32.05
N ASP A 253 -8.36 -42.02 -31.19
CA ASP A 253 -8.96 -42.08 -29.86
C ASP A 253 -8.54 -40.91 -28.95
N LEU A 254 -9.53 -40.18 -28.41
CA LEU A 254 -9.29 -39.00 -27.59
C LEU A 254 -9.01 -39.38 -26.12
N SER A 255 -7.85 -38.93 -25.60
CA SER A 255 -7.48 -39.05 -24.19
C SER A 255 -8.62 -38.70 -23.22
N LYS A 256 -8.72 -39.45 -22.10
CA LYS A 256 -9.74 -39.28 -21.03
C LYS A 256 -9.93 -37.82 -20.58
N LYS A 257 -8.86 -37.01 -20.56
CA LYS A 257 -8.90 -35.57 -20.22
C LYS A 257 -9.56 -34.67 -21.30
N LYS A 258 -9.52 -35.05 -22.58
CA LYS A 258 -10.23 -34.37 -23.68
C LYS A 258 -11.72 -34.72 -23.65
N LYS A 259 -12.05 -36.01 -23.50
CA LYS A 259 -13.44 -36.51 -23.34
C LYS A 259 -14.16 -35.76 -22.18
N LYS A 260 -13.54 -35.65 -21.01
CA LYS A 260 -14.09 -34.91 -19.83
C LYS A 260 -14.27 -33.38 -20.05
N LYS A 261 -13.60 -32.79 -21.06
CA LYS A 261 -13.77 -31.37 -21.43
C LYS A 261 -14.91 -31.14 -22.45
N MET A 262 -15.20 -32.11 -23.33
CA MET A 262 -16.38 -32.07 -24.21
C MET A 262 -17.68 -32.23 -23.43
N VAL A 263 -17.72 -33.10 -22.41
CA VAL A 263 -18.90 -33.23 -21.52
C VAL A 263 -19.29 -31.90 -20.85
N ARG A 264 -18.32 -31.02 -20.57
CA ARG A 264 -18.57 -29.69 -19.98
C ARG A 264 -18.87 -28.59 -21.00
N ASN A 265 -18.60 -28.81 -22.28
CA ASN A 265 -18.95 -27.90 -23.38
C ASN A 265 -19.00 -28.68 -24.70
N PRO A 266 -20.20 -29.15 -25.12
CA PRO A 266 -20.34 -30.01 -26.30
C PRO A 266 -19.88 -29.38 -27.62
N ARG A 267 -19.86 -28.04 -27.72
CA ARG A 267 -19.43 -27.30 -28.92
C ARG A 267 -17.90 -27.13 -29.02
N LYS A 268 -17.13 -27.74 -28.11
CA LYS A 268 -15.67 -27.56 -28.05
C LYS A 268 -14.94 -28.46 -29.05
N SER A 269 -14.71 -27.94 -30.26
CA SER A 269 -13.86 -28.59 -31.26
C SER A 269 -12.43 -28.80 -30.76
N PHE A 270 -11.87 -29.98 -31.08
CA PHE A 270 -10.47 -30.34 -30.89
C PHE A 270 -9.71 -30.52 -32.22
N GLY A 271 -10.25 -29.99 -33.33
CA GLY A 271 -9.59 -30.01 -34.63
C GLY A 271 -8.20 -29.33 -34.59
N LYS A 272 -7.30 -29.76 -35.49
CA LYS A 272 -5.98 -29.15 -35.64
C LYS A 272 -6.14 -27.69 -36.07
N GLN A 273 -5.97 -26.74 -35.15
CA GLN A 273 -5.71 -25.35 -35.54
C GLN A 273 -4.39 -25.32 -36.30
N HIS A 274 -4.38 -24.76 -37.50
CA HIS A 274 -3.14 -24.44 -38.19
C HIS A 274 -2.47 -23.26 -37.47
N ASP A 275 -1.35 -23.53 -36.80
CA ASP A 275 -0.56 -22.53 -36.09
C ASP A 275 0.12 -21.57 -37.11
N HIS A 276 -0.62 -20.57 -37.59
CA HIS A 276 -0.11 -19.48 -38.44
C HIS A 276 0.77 -18.47 -37.68
N TYR A 277 1.55 -18.94 -36.70
CA TYR A 277 2.51 -18.13 -35.96
C TYR A 277 3.88 -18.82 -35.92
N GLU A 278 4.92 -18.06 -36.23
CA GLU A 278 6.27 -18.53 -36.01
C GLU A 278 6.52 -18.80 -34.52
N LYS A 279 7.14 -19.94 -34.24
CA LYS A 279 7.40 -20.40 -32.87
C LYS A 279 8.78 -19.94 -32.42
N CYS A 280 8.86 -19.46 -31.19
CA CYS A 280 10.11 -19.24 -30.48
C CYS A 280 10.73 -20.60 -30.11
N VAL A 281 12.02 -20.62 -29.75
CA VAL A 281 12.74 -21.85 -29.30
C VAL A 281 11.99 -22.59 -28.18
N CYS A 282 11.33 -21.86 -27.27
CA CYS A 282 10.48 -22.42 -26.21
C CYS A 282 9.05 -22.82 -26.66
N ARG A 283 8.80 -22.97 -27.96
CA ARG A 283 7.51 -23.29 -28.61
C ARG A 283 6.38 -22.25 -28.46
N ASN A 284 6.53 -21.23 -27.61
CA ASN A 284 5.61 -20.08 -27.52
C ASN A 284 5.64 -19.23 -28.81
N PRO A 285 4.56 -18.51 -29.17
CA PRO A 285 4.55 -17.59 -30.32
C PRO A 285 5.65 -16.53 -30.24
N LYS A 286 6.33 -16.24 -31.35
CA LYS A 286 7.22 -15.07 -31.47
C LYS A 286 6.40 -13.77 -31.37
N GLY A 287 6.98 -12.74 -30.76
CA GLY A 287 6.38 -11.40 -30.82
C GLY A 287 6.60 -10.79 -32.21
N GLY A 288 5.55 -10.46 -32.95
CA GLY A 288 5.67 -9.98 -34.35
C GLY A 288 6.46 -8.68 -34.56
N ARG A 289 6.71 -7.89 -33.51
CA ARG A 289 7.60 -6.72 -33.53
C ARG A 289 8.90 -6.92 -32.76
N CYS A 290 9.19 -8.12 -32.29
CA CYS A 290 10.33 -8.43 -31.43
C CYS A 290 11.65 -8.34 -32.22
N SER A 291 12.48 -7.35 -31.90
CA SER A 291 13.83 -7.15 -32.46
C SER A 291 14.78 -8.36 -32.33
N HIS A 292 14.44 -9.33 -31.48
CA HIS A 292 15.20 -10.57 -31.28
C HIS A 292 14.55 -11.83 -31.86
N GLY A 293 13.38 -11.75 -32.50
CA GLY A 293 12.67 -12.92 -33.03
C GLY A 293 12.23 -13.96 -31.98
N LEU A 294 12.00 -13.53 -30.73
CA LEU A 294 11.64 -14.38 -29.60
C LEU A 294 10.21 -14.10 -29.10
N CYS A 295 9.67 -15.00 -28.27
CA CYS A 295 8.49 -14.69 -27.45
C CYS A 295 8.86 -13.68 -26.35
N ARG A 296 7.87 -13.02 -25.73
CA ARG A 296 8.11 -12.00 -24.68
C ARG A 296 8.96 -12.52 -23.51
N ALA A 297 8.78 -13.77 -23.09
CA ALA A 297 9.51 -14.36 -21.97
C ALA A 297 11.00 -14.57 -22.31
N CYS A 298 11.32 -15.29 -23.40
CA CYS A 298 12.71 -15.50 -23.83
C CYS A 298 13.39 -14.18 -24.23
N CYS A 299 12.65 -13.24 -24.85
CA CYS A 299 13.16 -11.90 -25.15
C CYS A 299 13.56 -11.16 -23.87
N LYS A 300 12.75 -11.25 -22.79
CA LYS A 300 13.09 -10.66 -21.49
C LYS A 300 14.38 -11.25 -20.94
N VAL A 301 14.53 -12.58 -20.92
CA VAL A 301 15.75 -13.24 -20.45
C VAL A 301 16.96 -12.76 -21.27
N LYS A 302 16.92 -12.83 -22.60
CA LYS A 302 18.01 -12.40 -23.48
C LYS A 302 18.40 -10.93 -23.24
N CYS A 303 17.43 -10.02 -23.20
CA CYS A 303 17.66 -8.60 -22.91
C CYS A 303 18.33 -8.35 -21.55
N TYR A 304 17.92 -9.08 -20.50
CA TYR A 304 18.51 -8.93 -19.17
C TYR A 304 19.93 -9.50 -19.06
N THR A 305 20.17 -10.68 -19.64
CA THR A 305 21.50 -11.34 -19.62
C THR A 305 22.51 -10.62 -20.49
N GLN A 306 22.13 -10.20 -21.70
CA GLN A 306 23.05 -9.60 -22.68
C GLN A 306 23.08 -8.06 -22.62
N GLY A 307 22.30 -7.43 -21.74
CA GLY A 307 22.25 -5.96 -21.63
C GLY A 307 21.73 -5.30 -22.91
N LEU A 308 20.65 -5.83 -23.48
CA LEU A 308 20.08 -5.38 -24.76
C LEU A 308 18.65 -4.86 -24.61
N ASP A 309 18.24 -4.00 -25.53
CA ASP A 309 16.88 -3.47 -25.62
C ASP A 309 16.03 -4.21 -26.67
N CYS A 310 14.72 -4.13 -26.51
CA CYS A 310 13.74 -4.61 -27.48
C CYS A 310 12.52 -3.67 -27.49
N PRO A 311 12.49 -2.70 -28.42
CA PRO A 311 11.34 -1.81 -28.64
C PRO A 311 10.02 -2.57 -28.81
N GLY A 312 10.02 -3.70 -29.55
CA GLY A 312 8.84 -4.51 -29.81
C GLY A 312 8.12 -5.07 -28.58
N HIS A 313 8.86 -5.38 -27.52
CA HIS A 313 8.32 -5.83 -26.24
C HIS A 313 8.36 -4.75 -25.15
N ARG A 314 8.80 -3.53 -25.49
CA ARG A 314 9.07 -2.41 -24.57
C ARG A 314 10.02 -2.80 -23.43
N ILE A 315 11.05 -3.59 -23.74
CA ILE A 315 12.10 -3.98 -22.80
C ILE A 315 13.29 -3.04 -23.02
N LEU A 316 13.63 -2.25 -22.01
CA LEU A 316 14.69 -1.23 -22.08
C LEU A 316 15.71 -1.47 -20.95
N VAL A 317 16.49 -2.56 -21.04
CA VAL A 317 17.51 -2.91 -20.05
C VAL A 317 18.77 -2.08 -20.22
N LYS A 318 19.28 -1.93 -21.45
CA LYS A 318 20.46 -1.14 -21.79
C LYS A 318 20.24 0.33 -21.43
N THR A 319 19.22 0.95 -22.03
CA THR A 319 18.88 2.36 -21.78
C THR A 319 18.67 2.66 -20.29
N LYS A 320 18.08 1.74 -19.51
CA LYS A 320 17.89 1.94 -18.06
C LYS A 320 19.19 1.80 -17.26
N ARG A 321 20.09 0.89 -17.64
CA ARG A 321 21.41 0.75 -16.99
C ARG A 321 22.28 1.97 -17.27
N GLU A 322 22.29 2.46 -18.51
CA GLU A 322 23.03 3.67 -18.89
C GLU A 322 22.54 4.91 -18.12
N LYS A 323 21.21 5.12 -18.04
CA LYS A 323 20.64 6.21 -17.24
C LYS A 323 20.96 6.08 -15.74
N ALA A 324 20.97 4.86 -15.20
CA ALA A 324 21.36 4.63 -13.81
C ALA A 324 22.85 4.92 -13.57
N ALA A 325 23.73 4.54 -14.49
CA ALA A 325 25.17 4.81 -14.40
C ALA A 325 25.46 6.32 -14.44
N ILE A 326 24.82 7.07 -15.35
CA ILE A 326 24.92 8.54 -15.41
C ILE A 326 24.45 9.16 -14.10
N TYR A 327 23.30 8.72 -13.57
CA TYR A 327 22.78 9.19 -12.28
C TYR A 327 23.79 8.98 -11.14
N TYR A 328 24.34 7.77 -10.98
CA TYR A 328 25.29 7.50 -9.90
C TYR A 328 26.61 8.27 -10.08
N ALA A 329 27.12 8.42 -11.30
CA ALA A 329 28.29 9.25 -11.57
C ALA A 329 28.07 10.72 -11.21
N GLN A 330 26.88 11.28 -11.49
CA GLN A 330 26.51 12.63 -11.06
C GLN A 330 26.45 12.77 -9.54
N GLN A 331 25.92 11.76 -8.83
CA GLN A 331 25.88 11.77 -7.36
C GLN A 331 27.29 11.65 -6.74
N GLU A 332 28.18 10.87 -7.35
CA GLU A 332 29.57 10.75 -6.88
C GLU A 332 30.38 12.04 -7.13
N ALA A 333 30.14 12.73 -8.26
CA ALA A 333 30.73 14.03 -8.54
C ALA A 333 30.29 15.09 -7.52
N LEU A 334 28.99 15.16 -7.21
CA LEU A 334 28.45 16.08 -6.20
C LEU A 334 29.06 15.85 -4.82
N LYS A 335 29.23 14.59 -4.40
CA LYS A 335 29.90 14.26 -3.12
C LYS A 335 31.36 14.74 -3.09
N LYS A 336 32.11 14.53 -4.17
CA LYS A 336 33.50 15.00 -4.29
C LYS A 336 33.60 16.53 -4.28
N GLU A 337 32.58 17.24 -4.77
CA GLU A 337 32.48 18.70 -4.66
C GLU A 337 32.09 19.18 -3.25
N GLU A 338 31.39 18.37 -2.45
CA GLU A 338 31.10 18.67 -1.03
C GLU A 338 32.34 18.40 -0.16
N GLU A 339 32.94 17.22 -0.26
CA GLU A 339 34.19 16.84 0.43
C GLU A 339 35.35 17.82 0.11
N GLY A 340 35.44 18.28 -1.13
CA GLY A 340 36.44 19.28 -1.56
C GLY A 340 36.19 20.71 -1.04
N LYS A 341 34.97 21.03 -0.59
CA LYS A 341 34.66 22.32 0.07
C LYS A 341 34.95 22.27 1.57
N GLU A 342 34.63 21.15 2.22
CA GLU A 342 34.99 20.92 3.63
C GLU A 342 36.51 20.91 3.83
N GLY A 343 37.26 20.28 2.92
CA GLY A 343 38.73 20.30 2.95
C GLY A 343 39.35 21.71 2.82
N ARG A 344 38.74 22.60 2.03
CA ARG A 344 39.22 24.00 1.89
C ARG A 344 38.90 24.87 3.09
N ALA A 345 37.76 24.65 3.74
CA ALA A 345 37.40 25.37 4.96
C ALA A 345 38.36 25.07 6.13
N ALA A 346 39.01 23.90 6.11
CA ALA A 346 39.98 23.50 7.14
C ALA A 346 41.39 24.09 6.96
N GLU A 347 41.76 24.59 5.77
CA GLU A 347 43.09 25.19 5.53
C GLU A 347 43.13 26.71 5.75
N GLU A 348 41.99 27.40 5.79
CA GLU A 348 41.94 28.87 5.98
C GLU A 348 41.92 29.34 7.45
N ASP A 349 41.65 28.45 8.43
CA ASP A 349 41.69 28.78 9.88
C ASP A 349 43.10 28.62 10.51
N GLY A 350 44.13 28.46 9.66
CA GLY A 350 45.49 28.07 10.04
C GLY A 350 46.47 29.20 10.40
N GLY A 351 46.04 30.46 10.51
CA GLY A 351 47.01 31.53 10.74
C GLY A 351 46.50 32.95 11.02
N GLU A 352 46.25 33.26 12.29
CA GLU A 352 46.68 34.55 12.86
C GLU A 352 47.00 34.45 14.36
N LYS A 353 47.87 35.33 14.86
CA LYS A 353 48.57 35.15 16.16
C LYS A 353 48.97 36.52 16.72
N LEU A 354 48.60 36.83 17.98
CA LEU A 354 49.40 37.49 19.05
C LEU A 354 48.53 38.24 20.10
N LEU A 355 48.94 38.15 21.39
CA LEU A 355 48.74 39.11 22.52
C LEU A 355 47.26 39.38 22.96
N SER A 356 46.86 39.53 24.23
CA SER A 356 47.39 39.31 25.60
C SER A 356 46.20 39.52 26.59
N SER A 357 46.23 39.47 27.93
CA SER A 357 47.27 39.39 28.98
C SER A 357 46.69 38.95 30.35
N GLN A 358 47.54 38.43 31.25
CA GLN A 358 47.41 38.45 32.73
C GLN A 358 46.29 37.65 33.46
N THR A 359 46.76 36.67 34.24
CA THR A 359 46.18 35.99 35.44
C THR A 359 46.40 36.87 36.71
N PRO A 360 46.10 36.50 37.99
CA PRO A 360 45.87 35.14 38.55
C PRO A 360 44.91 34.97 39.76
N GLN A 361 44.83 33.70 40.21
CA GLN A 361 44.52 33.14 41.57
C GLN A 361 43.35 32.14 41.58
N ASP A 362 43.34 31.04 42.35
CA ASP A 362 44.41 30.18 42.93
C ASP A 362 43.78 28.86 43.45
N GLN A 363 44.61 27.85 43.74
CA GLN A 363 44.38 26.63 44.58
C GLN A 363 43.66 25.38 44.02
N ARG A 364 44.45 24.28 43.97
CA ARG A 364 44.23 22.88 44.48
C ARG A 364 42.87 22.19 44.20
N GLN A 365 42.79 20.88 43.89
CA GLN A 365 43.62 19.74 44.32
C GLN A 365 43.51 18.54 43.33
N GLU A 366 44.13 17.40 43.64
CA GLU A 366 44.44 16.31 42.69
C GLU A 366 43.38 15.20 42.52
N HIS A 367 43.58 14.43 41.43
CA HIS A 367 43.28 13.00 41.21
C HIS A 367 41.91 12.48 40.73
N GLN A 368 41.98 11.93 39.50
CA GLN A 368 41.44 10.63 39.04
C GLN A 368 39.94 10.29 39.21
N THR A 369 39.26 10.12 38.08
CA THR A 369 38.60 8.85 37.73
C THR A 369 38.35 8.75 36.21
N MET A 370 38.16 7.52 35.71
CA MET A 370 37.85 7.24 34.30
C MET A 370 36.37 7.48 34.04
N ASP A 371 36.04 8.24 32.99
CA ASP A 371 34.64 8.45 32.58
C ASP A 371 34.22 7.44 31.50
N SER A 372 33.02 6.90 31.64
CA SER A 372 32.41 5.90 30.74
C SER A 372 31.11 6.45 30.17
N PRO A 373 30.72 6.11 28.93
CA PRO A 373 29.61 6.76 28.25
C PRO A 373 28.26 6.52 28.96
N PRO A 374 27.35 7.53 28.96
CA PRO A 374 26.12 7.46 29.72
C PRO A 374 25.16 6.40 29.20
N GLN A 375 24.64 5.57 30.11
CA GLN A 375 23.59 4.59 29.81
C GLN A 375 22.21 5.28 29.79
N GLN A 376 21.33 4.80 28.91
CA GLN A 376 19.94 5.24 28.84
C GLN A 376 19.13 4.61 29.98
N GLU A 377 18.42 5.42 30.75
CA GLU A 377 17.47 4.91 31.76
C GLU A 377 16.19 4.35 31.11
N PRO A 378 15.64 3.23 31.62
CA PRO A 378 14.36 2.69 31.15
C PRO A 378 13.16 3.42 31.81
N PRO A 379 11.98 3.46 31.15
CA PRO A 379 10.79 4.08 31.71
C PRO A 379 10.21 3.26 32.88
N LEU A 380 9.78 3.96 33.94
CA LEU A 380 9.11 3.36 35.10
C LEU A 380 7.66 2.93 34.78
N PRO A 381 7.15 1.87 35.44
CA PRO A 381 5.80 1.36 35.21
C PRO A 381 4.72 2.18 35.94
N LEU A 382 3.54 2.29 35.32
CA LEU A 382 2.32 2.76 35.97
C LEU A 382 1.80 1.69 36.93
N THR A 383 1.75 1.99 38.23
CA THR A 383 1.11 1.14 39.24
C THR A 383 -0.40 1.34 39.25
N ALA A 384 -1.13 0.23 39.36
CA ALA A 384 -2.53 0.25 39.73
C ALA A 384 -2.66 0.22 41.26
N GLU A 385 -3.40 1.16 41.83
CA GLU A 385 -3.88 1.07 43.21
C GLU A 385 -5.37 1.38 43.23
N ALA A 386 -6.14 0.38 43.63
CA ALA A 386 -7.47 0.56 44.19
C ALA A 386 -7.40 0.07 45.63
N GLU A 387 -7.97 0.80 46.60
CA GLU A 387 -8.90 0.21 47.57
C GLU A 387 -9.56 1.25 48.51
N ALA A 388 -10.85 1.00 48.74
CA ALA A 388 -11.63 1.17 49.97
C ALA A 388 -11.52 2.45 50.83
N ARG A 389 -12.68 3.13 50.97
CA ARG A 389 -13.22 3.52 52.29
C ARG A 389 -14.75 3.47 52.29
N GLU A 390 -15.32 2.92 53.34
CA GLU A 390 -16.73 2.51 53.45
C GLU A 390 -17.47 3.26 54.58
N SER A 391 -18.81 3.16 54.59
CA SER A 391 -19.79 3.65 55.60
C SER A 391 -20.06 5.17 55.69
N GLY A 392 -21.31 5.65 55.81
CA GLY A 392 -22.62 4.96 55.66
C GLY A 392 -23.84 5.76 56.17
N LYS A 393 -25.04 5.44 55.64
CA LYS A 393 -26.41 5.93 56.01
C LYS A 393 -26.74 7.40 55.65
N THR A 394 -27.97 7.81 55.29
CA THR A 394 -29.35 7.26 55.48
C THR A 394 -30.28 7.46 54.25
N ASP A 395 -31.23 6.53 54.02
CA ASP A 395 -32.70 6.67 53.79
C ASP A 395 -33.26 7.94 53.07
N GLU A 396 -34.29 7.93 52.18
CA GLU A 396 -35.27 6.94 51.66
C GLU A 396 -35.80 7.40 50.25
N PRO A 397 -36.81 6.78 49.57
CA PRO A 397 -36.84 6.69 48.10
C PRO A 397 -37.92 7.52 47.35
N LEU A 398 -37.79 7.59 46.02
CA LEU A 398 -38.92 7.79 45.08
C LEU A 398 -38.86 6.80 43.92
N GLY A 399 -40.04 6.35 43.47
CA GLY A 399 -40.25 5.30 42.48
C GLY A 399 -40.32 5.76 41.02
N PRO A 400 -40.74 4.88 40.08
CA PRO A 400 -40.42 5.01 38.66
C PRO A 400 -41.57 5.52 37.77
N GLU A 401 -41.23 6.44 36.87
CA GLU A 401 -41.92 6.78 35.62
C GLU A 401 -40.82 7.08 34.58
N GLY A 402 -40.96 6.92 33.26
CA GLY A 402 -42.06 6.43 32.42
C GLY A 402 -41.57 6.47 30.96
N VAL A 403 -42.07 5.59 30.09
CA VAL A 403 -41.58 5.45 28.69
C VAL A 403 -42.51 6.19 27.72
N ALA A 404 -42.01 7.12 26.89
CA ALA A 404 -42.52 7.47 25.54
C ALA A 404 -41.87 8.73 24.93
N ALA A 405 -41.98 8.87 23.59
CA ALA A 405 -41.58 10.00 22.72
C ALA A 405 -40.05 10.18 22.55
N GLU A 406 -39.52 10.61 21.40
CA GLU A 406 -40.12 11.44 20.34
C GLU A 406 -39.97 10.87 18.91
N GLU A 407 -40.98 11.13 18.07
CA GLU A 407 -40.88 11.14 16.61
C GLU A 407 -41.31 12.53 16.10
N SER A 408 -40.91 12.86 14.87
CA SER A 408 -41.41 13.99 14.04
C SER A 408 -40.94 15.42 14.38
N ILE A 409 -39.89 15.86 13.67
CA ILE A 409 -39.89 17.19 13.05
C ILE A 409 -39.79 17.01 11.55
N GLY A 410 -40.85 17.37 10.83
CA GLY A 410 -40.87 17.44 9.38
C GLY A 410 -41.52 18.74 8.90
N THR A 411 -41.13 19.16 7.71
CA THR A 411 -41.82 20.16 6.88
C THR A 411 -41.73 21.63 7.33
N LEU A 412 -40.66 22.29 6.90
CA LEU A 412 -40.66 23.73 6.61
C LEU A 412 -39.62 24.03 5.53
N LEU A 413 -40.10 24.16 4.28
CA LEU A 413 -39.59 25.02 3.20
C LEU A 413 -40.27 24.63 1.88
N GLN A 414 -41.23 25.44 1.46
CA GLN A 414 -41.79 25.41 0.11
C GLN A 414 -41.91 26.86 -0.39
N GLU A 415 -41.80 27.03 -1.71
CA GLU A 415 -41.99 28.29 -2.46
C GLU A 415 -40.86 29.34 -2.39
N VAL A 416 -39.91 29.21 -3.33
CA VAL A 416 -39.12 30.34 -3.86
C VAL A 416 -39.82 30.83 -5.14
N PRO A 417 -40.21 32.11 -5.26
CA PRO A 417 -40.90 32.60 -6.45
C PRO A 417 -39.95 32.88 -7.63
N ASN A 418 -40.49 32.76 -8.84
CA ASN A 418 -39.80 33.08 -10.09
C ASN A 418 -39.50 34.58 -10.25
N GLY A 419 -38.37 34.89 -10.88
CA GLY A 419 -38.18 36.11 -11.68
C GLY A 419 -37.61 37.33 -10.95
N LEU A 420 -36.33 37.60 -11.19
CA LEU A 420 -35.77 38.95 -11.12
C LEU A 420 -35.52 39.45 -12.56
N PRO A 421 -35.78 40.73 -12.86
CA PRO A 421 -35.57 41.29 -14.20
C PRO A 421 -34.08 41.53 -14.48
N ASP A 422 -33.72 41.38 -15.75
CA ASP A 422 -32.40 41.71 -16.31
C ASP A 422 -32.39 43.19 -16.74
N ASP A 423 -31.74 44.04 -15.94
CA ASP A 423 -31.54 45.47 -16.21
C ASP A 423 -30.11 45.74 -16.72
N SER A 424 -29.74 45.06 -17.81
CA SER A 424 -28.50 45.29 -18.54
C SER A 424 -28.78 46.10 -19.83
N PRO A 425 -28.24 47.32 -20.01
CA PRO A 425 -28.46 48.08 -21.24
C PRO A 425 -27.77 47.42 -22.46
N PRO A 426 -28.37 47.50 -23.66
CA PRO A 426 -27.86 46.80 -24.83
C PRO A 426 -26.53 47.39 -25.33
N LEU A 427 -25.53 46.53 -25.49
CA LEU A 427 -24.27 46.88 -26.16
C LEU A 427 -24.49 47.03 -27.67
N THR A 428 -23.90 48.07 -28.24
CA THR A 428 -23.99 48.42 -29.68
C THR A 428 -23.05 47.58 -30.54
N ASP A 429 -23.40 47.37 -31.81
CA ASP A 429 -22.60 46.67 -32.82
C ASP A 429 -21.32 47.45 -33.23
N GLU A 430 -20.34 47.56 -32.33
CA GLU A 430 -19.03 48.16 -32.65
C GLU A 430 -17.87 47.61 -31.79
N GLU A 431 -17.70 46.28 -31.73
CA GLU A 431 -16.41 45.66 -31.34
C GLU A 431 -16.22 44.21 -31.83
N LYS A 432 -16.87 43.83 -32.95
CA LYS A 432 -16.58 42.59 -33.68
C LYS A 432 -15.38 42.75 -34.63
N ASP A 433 -14.20 43.11 -34.11
CA ASP A 433 -12.95 42.89 -34.85
C ASP A 433 -11.66 42.99 -33.99
N SER A 434 -11.54 42.15 -32.96
CA SER A 434 -10.21 41.77 -32.43
C SER A 434 -10.26 40.58 -31.46
N GLN A 435 -10.13 39.35 -31.97
CA GLN A 435 -9.41 38.22 -31.32
C GLN A 435 -9.40 36.93 -32.17
N ASP A 436 -9.04 37.04 -33.45
CA ASP A 436 -8.53 35.88 -34.20
C ASP A 436 -7.02 35.74 -33.98
N SER A 437 -6.62 35.17 -32.84
CA SER A 437 -5.28 34.58 -32.68
C SER A 437 -5.13 33.70 -31.44
N GLY A 438 -4.98 32.40 -31.66
CA GLY A 438 -4.05 31.58 -30.88
C GLY A 438 -4.53 30.98 -29.56
N LEU A 439 -5.12 29.78 -29.63
CA LEU A 439 -4.95 28.78 -28.56
C LEU A 439 -4.92 27.35 -29.13
N ALA A 440 -3.73 26.98 -29.61
CA ALA A 440 -3.39 25.60 -29.95
C ALA A 440 -2.02 25.24 -29.35
N LYS A 441 -1.94 24.02 -28.79
CA LYS A 441 -0.75 23.29 -28.28
C LYS A 441 -0.23 23.64 -26.88
N ALA A 442 -0.44 22.71 -25.96
CA ALA A 442 0.56 21.91 -25.21
C ALA A 442 -0.14 21.35 -23.94
N VAL A 443 -0.11 20.08 -23.55
CA VAL A 443 0.71 18.90 -23.90
C VAL A 443 2.21 19.16 -23.93
N THR A 444 2.78 19.30 -22.73
CA THR A 444 3.82 18.39 -22.19
C THR A 444 3.84 18.48 -20.67
#